data_AF-A0A6P4EA18-F1
#
_entry.id   AF-A0A6P4EA18-F1
#
_cell.length_a   1.000
_cell.length_b   1.000
_cell.length_c   1.000
_cell.angle_alpha   90.00
_cell.angle_beta   90.00
_cell.angle_gamma   90.00
#
_symmetry.space_group_name_H-M   'P 1'
#
loop_
_entity.id
_entity.type
_entity.pdbx_description
1 polymer ?
#
loop_
_entity_poly.entity_id
_entity_poly.type
_entity_poly.pdbx_seq_one_letter_code
_entity_poly.pdbx_strand_id
1 'polypeptide(L)'
;RNYYSWNTTLPSVTICPMHRLDSALFGDYCRKNGIKGTQKTVFWDFLENLANSTYINFQNIPESDQIDQIIKDIGLKPEHYMEVIYNLTFDSTYDPFEQNRTRCVDGQTYIHVRQVLTENGLCYLGNTRLGLMYSSRYLIFGKYPEFNKYEHQRKLLPHVEGSFFVPDVEYTVVGFTSPAIDSYIHSAYEVMKVDANFGYTSDGMVFDPYLEEITAEDNLERHTTVSMRKCRFHHESNLTHFPFYTRNVCMQECRLNLAYKLCKCIPHFYPNRITNPKKVCDYKTLRSCFPRYTSNFLQLYEKNGSDKKTRVCYCEQNCIDSVVTMRTALPLLDSKELLQSIGCKVSVKRWPQNRLKRQVIFSLTDLLVSIGGTAGLFLGFSVLGLVEVLYFFTIRLIWQSLGYTL
;
A
#
# COMPACT_ATOMS: atom_id res chain seq x y z
N ARG A 1 3.36 -23.55 -19.43
CA ARG A 1 4.51 -24.34 -19.91
C ARG A 1 5.79 -23.62 -19.46
N ASN A 2 6.65 -24.36 -18.75
CA ASN A 2 7.87 -23.97 -18.04
C ASN A 2 7.74 -23.04 -16.80
N TYR A 3 7.05 -23.51 -15.76
CA TYR A 3 7.02 -22.83 -14.46
C TYR A 3 8.37 -22.87 -13.73
N TYR A 4 9.27 -23.77 -14.15
CA TYR A 4 10.58 -23.95 -13.54
C TYR A 4 11.47 -22.70 -13.65
N SER A 5 11.30 -21.91 -14.71
CA SER A 5 12.11 -20.72 -14.99
C SER A 5 11.45 -19.40 -14.59
N TRP A 6 10.35 -19.44 -13.83
CA TRP A 6 9.70 -18.22 -13.35
C TRP A 6 10.43 -17.70 -12.11
N ASN A 7 10.75 -16.40 -12.12
CA ASN A 7 11.20 -15.70 -10.93
C ASN A 7 9.98 -15.08 -10.26
N THR A 8 9.64 -15.61 -9.09
CA THR A 8 8.52 -15.15 -8.28
C THR A 8 9.06 -14.25 -7.17
N THR A 9 8.49 -13.06 -7.06
CA THR A 9 8.84 -12.14 -5.95
C THR A 9 8.16 -12.64 -4.68
N LEU A 10 8.92 -12.77 -3.59
CA LEU A 10 8.35 -13.16 -2.29
C LEU A 10 7.35 -12.08 -1.81
N PRO A 11 6.35 -12.44 -1.00
CA PRO A 11 5.38 -11.47 -0.48
C PRO A 11 6.06 -10.47 0.46
N SER A 12 5.45 -9.30 0.64
CA SER A 12 5.85 -8.33 1.64
C SER A 12 5.31 -8.70 3.03
N VAL A 13 6.03 -8.27 4.06
CA VAL A 13 5.50 -8.20 5.42
C VAL A 13 5.49 -6.74 5.87
N THR A 14 4.39 -6.32 6.47
CA THR A 14 4.36 -5.08 7.25
C THR A 14 4.18 -5.40 8.74
N ILE A 15 5.03 -4.81 9.59
CA ILE A 15 5.05 -5.04 11.03
C ILE A 15 4.79 -3.73 11.76
N CYS A 16 3.80 -3.72 12.63
CA CYS A 16 3.40 -2.59 13.44
C CYS A 16 3.78 -2.86 14.91
N PRO A 17 4.78 -2.17 15.48
CA PRO A 17 5.10 -2.30 16.90
C PRO A 17 4.00 -1.70 17.75
N MET A 18 3.61 -2.33 18.86
CA MET A 18 2.55 -1.79 19.74
C MET A 18 3.03 -0.64 20.63
N HIS A 19 4.30 -0.62 21.00
CA HIS A 19 4.90 0.52 21.68
C HIS A 19 5.43 1.50 20.63
N ARG A 20 4.78 2.66 20.50
CA ARG A 20 4.97 3.59 19.37
C ARG A 20 5.89 4.76 19.71
N LEU A 21 5.75 5.30 20.91
CA LEU A 21 6.45 6.52 21.31
C LEU A 21 7.78 6.20 21.99
N ASP A 22 8.79 7.02 21.75
CA ASP A 22 10.05 6.98 22.46
C ASP A 22 9.98 7.85 23.72
N SER A 23 10.33 7.25 24.86
CA SER A 23 10.24 7.91 26.17
C SER A 23 11.16 9.12 26.32
N ALA A 24 12.32 9.12 25.64
CA ALA A 24 13.27 10.22 25.69
C ALA A 24 12.80 11.38 24.80
N LEU A 25 12.39 11.10 23.56
CA LEU A 25 11.80 12.10 22.66
C LEU A 25 10.56 12.76 23.26
N PHE A 26 9.69 11.97 23.89
CA PHE A 26 8.54 12.48 24.61
C PHE A 26 8.93 13.33 25.82
N GLY A 27 9.94 12.90 26.58
CA GLY A 27 10.51 13.70 27.67
C GLY A 27 10.96 15.09 27.21
N ASP A 28 11.65 15.16 26.08
CA ASP A 28 12.14 16.40 25.47
C ASP A 28 11.00 17.29 24.98
N TYR A 29 10.01 16.68 24.32
CA TYR A 29 8.81 17.37 23.89
C TYR A 29 8.04 17.99 25.07
N CYS A 30 7.86 17.25 26.17
CA CYS A 30 7.21 17.77 27.37
C CYS A 30 8.00 18.91 28.01
N ARG A 31 9.34 18.81 28.07
CA ARG A 31 10.19 19.89 28.59
C ARG A 31 10.03 21.18 27.78
N LYS A 32 10.01 21.08 26.45
CA LYS A 32 9.84 22.22 25.54
C LYS A 32 8.47 22.87 25.64
N ASN A 33 7.43 22.08 25.90
CA ASN A 33 6.04 22.55 25.96
C ASN A 33 5.52 22.77 27.39
N GLY A 34 6.39 22.73 28.41
CA GLY A 34 6.02 23.00 29.80
C GLY A 34 5.13 21.95 30.48
N ILE A 35 4.97 20.75 29.90
CA ILE A 35 4.15 19.67 30.47
C ILE A 35 4.93 18.98 31.60
N LYS A 36 4.40 19.00 32.83
CA LYS A 36 5.11 18.51 34.03
C LYS A 36 4.22 17.65 34.94
N GLY A 37 4.86 16.87 35.81
CA GLY A 37 4.16 16.09 36.84
C GLY A 37 3.16 15.10 36.27
N THR A 38 1.95 15.09 36.83
CA THR A 38 0.85 14.20 36.42
C THR A 38 0.35 14.46 35.01
N GLN A 39 0.49 15.68 34.48
CA GLN A 39 0.11 15.97 33.08
C GLN A 39 0.96 15.17 32.09
N LYS A 40 2.23 14.89 32.43
CA LYS A 40 3.13 14.11 31.58
C LYS A 40 2.64 12.67 31.41
N THR A 41 2.19 12.03 32.49
CA THR A 41 1.68 10.65 32.45
C THR A 41 0.34 10.57 31.72
N VAL A 42 -0.55 11.54 31.95
CA VAL A 42 -1.85 11.62 31.26
C VAL A 42 -1.66 11.86 29.77
N PHE A 43 -0.74 12.74 29.39
CA PHE A 43 -0.48 13.03 27.98
C PHE A 43 0.24 11.89 27.25
N TRP A 44 1.11 11.15 27.93
CA TRP A 44 1.71 9.92 27.39
C TRP A 44 0.63 8.89 27.04
N ASP A 45 -0.24 8.58 28.01
CA ASP A 45 -1.32 7.61 27.82
C ASP A 45 -2.25 8.03 26.67
N PHE A 46 -2.59 9.32 26.58
CA PHE A 46 -3.34 9.87 25.47
C PHE A 46 -2.65 9.66 24.11
N LEU A 47 -1.39 10.08 23.96
CA LEU A 47 -0.70 9.98 22.68
C LEU A 47 -0.40 8.54 22.27
N GLU A 48 -0.08 7.66 23.21
CA GLU A 48 0.19 6.24 22.92
C GLU A 48 -1.10 5.54 22.45
N ASN A 49 -2.24 5.82 23.09
CA ASN A 49 -3.54 5.31 22.62
C ASN A 49 -3.97 5.93 21.28
N LEU A 50 -3.69 7.22 21.05
CA LEU A 50 -3.97 7.86 19.77
C LEU A 50 -3.12 7.25 18.65
N ALA A 51 -1.82 7.02 18.89
CA ALA A 51 -0.90 6.40 17.94
C ALA A 51 -1.24 4.94 17.62
N ASN A 52 -1.85 4.22 18.57
CA ASN A 52 -2.34 2.85 18.38
C ASN A 52 -3.81 2.77 17.96
N SER A 53 -4.47 3.90 17.71
CA SER A 53 -5.88 3.92 17.34
C SER A 53 -6.10 3.58 15.86
N THR A 54 -7.14 2.81 15.62
CA THR A 54 -7.58 2.21 14.35
C THR A 54 -9.10 2.26 14.29
N TYR A 55 -9.68 1.86 13.16
CA TYR A 55 -11.14 1.73 13.00
C TYR A 55 -11.82 0.77 13.99
N ILE A 56 -11.06 -0.05 14.71
CA ILE A 56 -11.57 -1.07 15.64
C ILE A 56 -11.59 -0.56 17.08
N ASN A 57 -10.70 0.37 17.46
CA ASN A 57 -10.41 0.70 18.85
C ASN A 57 -10.42 2.21 19.16
N PHE A 58 -10.99 3.07 18.32
CA PHE A 58 -11.12 4.51 18.63
C PHE A 58 -11.84 4.80 19.97
N GLN A 59 -12.74 3.92 20.41
CA GLN A 59 -13.41 3.97 21.71
C GLN A 59 -12.48 3.75 22.91
N ASN A 60 -11.22 3.37 22.69
CA ASN A 60 -10.24 3.15 23.76
C ASN A 60 -9.41 4.41 24.04
N ILE A 61 -9.47 5.44 23.18
CA ILE A 61 -8.72 6.68 23.40
C ILE A 61 -9.19 7.32 24.72
N PRO A 62 -8.30 7.60 25.68
CA PRO A 62 -8.67 8.15 26.98
C PRO A 62 -9.25 9.56 26.83
N GLU A 63 -10.26 9.87 27.64
CA GLU A 63 -10.93 11.17 27.66
C GLU A 63 -10.91 11.71 29.08
N SER A 64 -10.40 12.94 29.24
CA SER A 64 -10.42 13.67 30.51
C SER A 64 -10.27 15.17 30.26
N ASP A 65 -10.78 15.99 31.19
CA ASP A 65 -10.63 17.45 31.14
C ASP A 65 -9.16 17.89 31.17
N GLN A 66 -8.29 17.08 31.79
CA GLN A 66 -6.84 17.33 31.80
C GLN A 66 -6.23 17.20 30.40
N ILE A 67 -6.68 16.21 29.60
CA ILE A 67 -6.24 16.06 28.20
C ILE A 67 -6.66 17.28 27.38
N ASP A 68 -7.90 17.73 27.52
CA ASP A 68 -8.40 18.92 26.82
C ASP A 68 -7.59 20.17 27.18
N GLN A 69 -7.29 20.35 28.47
CA GLN A 69 -6.49 21.47 28.94
C GLN A 69 -5.06 21.41 28.38
N ILE A 70 -4.41 20.25 28.41
CA ILE A 70 -3.05 20.07 27.87
C ILE A 70 -3.04 20.37 26.36
N ILE A 71 -3.97 19.82 25.59
CA ILE A 71 -4.10 20.06 24.14
C ILE A 71 -4.28 21.55 23.85
N LYS A 72 -5.12 22.23 24.63
CA LYS A 72 -5.36 23.67 24.51
C LYS A 72 -4.13 24.50 24.84
N ASP A 73 -3.42 24.16 25.92
CA ASP A 73 -2.25 24.90 26.41
C ASP A 73 -1.07 24.81 25.44
N ILE A 74 -0.87 23.65 24.82
CA ILE A 74 0.18 23.47 23.79
C ILE A 74 -0.29 23.84 22.38
N GLY A 75 -1.56 24.19 22.21
CA GLY A 75 -2.15 24.54 20.91
C GLY A 75 -2.15 23.39 19.90
N LEU A 76 -2.22 22.13 20.35
CA LEU A 76 -2.19 20.97 19.47
C LEU A 76 -3.50 20.84 18.71
N LYS A 77 -3.44 21.00 17.38
CA LYS A 77 -4.61 20.81 16.51
C LYS A 77 -4.65 19.39 15.93
N PRO A 78 -5.85 18.86 15.61
CA PRO A 78 -6.00 17.52 15.04
C PRO A 78 -5.16 17.26 13.79
N GLU A 79 -4.96 18.27 12.96
CA GLU A 79 -4.17 18.17 11.72
C GLU A 79 -2.69 17.83 11.99
N HIS A 80 -2.20 18.11 13.20
CA HIS A 80 -0.81 17.88 13.61
C HIS A 80 -0.63 16.63 14.48
N TYR A 81 -1.68 15.87 14.77
CA TYR A 81 -1.58 14.65 15.59
C TYR A 81 -0.53 13.67 15.03
N MET A 82 -0.60 13.37 13.73
CA MET A 82 0.32 12.42 13.11
C MET A 82 1.76 12.96 12.99
N GLU A 83 1.93 14.28 12.85
CA GLU A 83 3.25 14.91 12.87
C GLU A 83 3.90 14.81 14.25
N VAL A 84 3.15 15.06 15.32
CA VAL A 84 3.63 14.88 16.69
C VAL A 84 3.95 13.42 16.97
N ILE A 85 3.07 12.49 16.62
CA ILE A 85 3.31 11.05 16.78
C ILE A 85 4.58 10.63 16.03
N TYR A 86 4.74 11.04 14.77
CA TYR A 86 5.94 10.73 13.99
C TYR A 86 7.22 11.26 14.63
N ASN A 87 7.24 12.52 15.07
CA ASN A 87 8.41 13.12 15.70
C ASN A 87 8.75 12.49 17.06
N LEU A 88 7.78 11.84 17.70
CA LEU A 88 7.94 11.13 18.96
C LEU A 88 8.22 9.64 18.77
N THR A 89 8.12 9.11 17.55
CA THR A 89 8.46 7.72 17.22
C THR A 89 9.89 7.67 16.68
N PHE A 90 10.79 6.99 17.38
CA PHE A 90 12.12 6.73 16.86
C PHE A 90 12.08 5.72 15.71
N ASP A 91 12.68 6.07 14.57
CA ASP A 91 12.83 5.15 13.43
C ASP A 91 13.99 4.19 13.70
N SER A 92 13.64 2.97 14.12
CA SER A 92 14.58 1.92 14.49
C SER A 92 15.41 1.39 13.32
N THR A 93 15.11 1.76 12.06
CA THR A 93 16.00 1.45 10.93
C THR A 93 17.31 2.23 10.98
N TYR A 94 17.37 3.30 11.78
CA TYR A 94 18.56 4.13 12.00
C TYR A 94 19.31 3.81 13.31
N ASP A 95 18.91 2.77 14.04
CA ASP A 95 19.57 2.41 15.30
C ASP A 95 21.05 2.07 15.06
N PRO A 96 22.02 2.63 15.81
CA PRO A 96 23.43 2.32 15.61
C PRO A 96 23.82 0.90 15.99
N PHE A 97 23.11 0.27 16.92
CA PHE A 97 23.34 -1.09 17.35
C PHE A 97 22.57 -2.06 16.46
N GLU A 98 23.29 -2.95 15.78
CA GLU A 98 22.69 -3.86 14.81
C GLU A 98 21.62 -4.75 15.45
N GLN A 99 21.78 -5.18 16.72
CA GLN A 99 20.79 -5.99 17.42
C GLN A 99 19.42 -5.31 17.53
N ASN A 100 19.41 -3.99 17.79
CA ASN A 100 18.20 -3.20 17.97
C ASN A 100 17.68 -2.60 16.66
N ARG A 101 18.51 -2.60 15.60
CA ARG A 101 18.13 -2.05 14.31
C ARG A 101 17.09 -2.91 13.63
N THR A 102 15.97 -2.28 13.28
CA THR A 102 14.98 -2.89 12.41
C THR A 102 15.58 -3.12 11.02
N ARG A 103 15.68 -4.40 10.63
CA ARG A 103 16.33 -4.82 9.39
C ARG A 103 15.60 -6.00 8.77
N CYS A 104 15.64 -6.07 7.44
CA CYS A 104 15.17 -7.22 6.68
C CYS A 104 16.39 -7.93 6.08
N VAL A 105 16.48 -9.25 6.27
CA VAL A 105 17.64 -10.05 5.85
C VAL A 105 17.24 -11.37 5.21
N ASP A 106 17.99 -11.77 4.20
CA ASP A 106 18.02 -13.13 3.64
C ASP A 106 19.46 -13.65 3.78
N GLY A 107 19.66 -14.57 4.74
CA GLY A 107 20.97 -15.00 5.18
C GLY A 107 21.84 -13.82 5.65
N GLN A 108 22.88 -13.50 4.87
CA GLN A 108 23.79 -12.36 5.14
C GLN A 108 23.46 -11.11 4.30
N THR A 109 22.48 -11.19 3.40
CA THR A 109 22.14 -10.11 2.48
C THR A 109 21.03 -9.25 3.08
N TYR A 110 21.15 -7.94 2.93
CA TYR A 110 20.14 -7.00 3.41
C TYR A 110 19.09 -6.77 2.34
N ILE A 111 17.85 -6.66 2.77
CA ILE A 111 16.72 -6.28 1.95
C ILE A 111 16.23 -4.93 2.48
N HIS A 112 15.84 -4.05 1.57
CA HIS A 112 15.34 -2.73 1.95
C HIS A 112 14.14 -2.84 2.90
N VAL A 113 14.18 -2.06 3.98
CA VAL A 113 13.10 -1.91 4.95
C VAL A 113 12.88 -0.43 5.21
N ARG A 114 11.62 -0.02 5.32
CA ARG A 114 11.29 1.39 5.59
C ARG A 114 10.07 1.55 6.47
N GLN A 115 10.03 2.66 7.20
CA GLN A 115 8.84 3.05 7.94
C GLN A 115 7.75 3.56 6.98
N VAL A 116 6.52 3.09 7.19
CA VAL A 116 5.32 3.38 6.39
C VAL A 116 4.19 3.85 7.29
N LEU A 117 3.32 4.73 6.78
CA LEU A 117 2.11 5.14 7.46
C LEU A 117 0.94 4.30 6.95
N THR A 118 0.22 3.64 7.87
CA THR A 118 -0.90 2.75 7.57
C THR A 118 -2.13 3.11 8.42
N GLU A 119 -3.25 2.44 8.19
CA GLU A 119 -4.45 2.56 9.04
C GLU A 119 -4.26 1.97 10.45
N ASN A 120 -3.10 1.36 10.72
CA ASN A 120 -2.63 0.88 12.02
C ASN A 120 -1.50 1.76 12.58
N GLY A 121 -1.29 2.96 12.04
CA GLY A 121 -0.25 3.89 12.46
C GLY A 121 1.10 3.69 11.76
N LEU A 122 2.20 3.95 12.47
CA LEU A 122 3.57 3.88 11.92
C LEU A 122 4.12 2.45 12.00
N CYS A 123 4.27 1.82 10.85
CA CYS A 123 4.72 0.43 10.74
C CYS A 123 5.97 0.32 9.86
N TYR A 124 6.53 -0.88 9.72
CA TYR A 124 7.73 -1.14 8.94
C TYR A 124 7.44 -2.16 7.85
N LEU A 125 7.76 -1.80 6.62
CA LEU A 125 7.51 -2.61 5.42
C LEU A 125 8.82 -3.22 4.92
N GLY A 126 8.86 -4.54 4.82
CA GLY A 126 9.97 -5.30 4.23
C GLY A 126 9.57 -5.98 2.93
N ASN A 127 10.56 -6.16 2.04
CA ASN A 127 10.44 -6.93 0.79
C ASN A 127 9.28 -6.47 -0.12
N THR A 128 9.35 -5.26 -0.67
CA THR A 128 8.26 -4.64 -1.44
C THR A 128 8.73 -4.15 -2.82
N ARG A 129 7.82 -4.13 -3.80
CA ARG A 129 7.99 -3.50 -5.11
C ARG A 129 7.41 -2.07 -5.16
N LEU A 130 6.80 -1.61 -4.07
CA LEU A 130 6.19 -0.28 -4.02
C LEU A 130 7.26 0.82 -3.98
N GLY A 131 7.01 1.91 -4.70
CA GLY A 131 7.92 3.07 -4.76
C GLY A 131 8.07 3.82 -3.43
N LEU A 132 9.08 4.70 -3.36
CA LEU A 132 9.45 5.47 -2.16
C LEU A 132 8.35 6.42 -1.64
N MET A 133 7.36 6.73 -2.48
CA MET A 133 6.20 7.53 -2.09
C MET A 133 5.32 6.83 -1.05
N TYR A 134 5.39 5.49 -0.95
CA TYR A 134 4.79 4.75 0.15
C TYR A 134 5.75 4.67 1.34
N SER A 135 5.93 5.80 2.01
CA SER A 135 6.69 5.94 3.24
C SER A 135 5.97 6.89 4.20
N SER A 136 6.19 6.74 5.50
CA SER A 136 5.57 7.61 6.52
C SER A 136 5.94 9.08 6.26
N ARG A 137 7.23 9.34 6.03
CA ARG A 137 7.74 10.70 5.76
C ARG A 137 7.13 11.34 4.52
N TYR A 138 6.91 10.58 3.44
CA TYR A 138 6.28 11.12 2.25
C TYR A 138 4.78 11.37 2.46
N LEU A 139 4.06 10.45 3.12
CA LEU A 139 2.63 10.63 3.33
C LEU A 139 2.31 11.76 4.34
N ILE A 140 3.18 11.99 5.33
CA ILE A 140 3.01 13.05 6.32
C ILE A 140 3.57 14.39 5.79
N PHE A 141 4.81 14.39 5.31
CA PHE A 141 5.57 15.62 4.97
C PHE A 141 5.93 15.76 3.50
N GLY A 142 5.48 14.85 2.62
CA GLY A 142 5.75 14.87 1.16
C GLY A 142 7.22 15.03 0.81
N LYS A 143 8.07 14.56 1.71
CA LYS A 143 9.51 14.45 1.53
C LYS A 143 9.83 12.98 1.39
N TYR A 144 10.68 12.64 0.43
CA TYR A 144 11.20 11.28 0.34
C TYR A 144 11.92 10.87 1.64
N PRO A 145 12.02 9.56 1.93
CA PRO A 145 12.78 9.05 3.05
C PRO A 145 14.20 9.63 3.12
N GLU A 146 14.72 9.82 4.33
CA GLU A 146 16.11 10.25 4.51
C GLU A 146 17.08 9.14 4.11
N PHE A 147 18.34 9.55 3.91
CA PHE A 147 19.42 8.64 3.59
C PHE A 147 19.74 7.73 4.78
N ASN A 148 19.60 6.41 4.62
CA ASN A 148 19.98 5.43 5.64
C ASN A 148 21.41 4.91 5.40
N LYS A 149 22.38 5.45 6.14
CA LYS A 149 23.80 5.06 6.03
C LYS A 149 24.05 3.56 6.23
N TYR A 150 23.18 2.85 6.94
CA TYR A 150 23.36 1.43 7.23
C TYR A 150 22.96 0.52 6.07
N GLU A 151 22.07 0.98 5.19
CA GLU A 151 21.69 0.23 3.98
C GLU A 151 22.77 0.33 2.91
N HIS A 152 23.39 1.50 2.75
CA HIS A 152 24.40 1.75 1.71
C HIS A 152 25.77 1.12 1.99
N GLN A 153 26.06 0.75 3.25
CA GLN A 153 27.31 0.08 3.61
C GLN A 153 27.35 -1.40 3.19
N ARG A 154 26.21 -1.98 2.81
CA ARG A 154 26.07 -3.40 2.50
C ARG A 154 25.42 -3.61 1.14
N LYS A 155 25.51 -4.83 0.61
CA LYS A 155 24.76 -5.22 -0.58
C LYS A 155 23.27 -5.23 -0.22
N LEU A 156 22.52 -4.28 -0.78
CA LEU A 156 21.09 -4.13 -0.56
C LEU A 156 20.30 -4.71 -1.75
N LEU A 157 19.43 -5.66 -1.45
CA LEU A 157 18.43 -6.15 -2.38
C LEU A 157 17.16 -5.28 -2.28
N PRO A 158 16.57 -4.84 -3.40
CA PRO A 158 15.30 -4.14 -3.37
C PRO A 158 14.15 -5.05 -2.90
N HIS A 159 14.19 -6.31 -3.32
CA HIS A 159 13.23 -7.35 -3.00
C HIS A 159 13.87 -8.73 -3.25
N VAL A 160 13.30 -9.77 -2.65
CA VAL A 160 13.71 -11.17 -2.80
C VAL A 160 12.88 -11.82 -3.90
N GLU A 161 13.57 -12.49 -4.82
CA GLU A 161 12.96 -13.35 -5.82
C GLU A 161 13.47 -14.77 -5.62
N GLY A 162 12.62 -15.75 -5.92
CA GLY A 162 13.05 -17.13 -6.04
C GLY A 162 12.40 -17.82 -7.22
N SER A 163 12.86 -19.03 -7.50
CA SER A 163 12.38 -19.86 -8.60
C SER A 163 12.34 -21.30 -8.17
N PHE A 164 11.74 -22.17 -8.97
CA PHE A 164 11.64 -23.60 -8.66
C PHE A 164 12.99 -24.26 -8.31
N PHE A 165 14.08 -23.82 -8.95
CA PHE A 165 15.41 -24.40 -8.75
C PHE A 165 16.06 -24.00 -7.42
N VAL A 166 15.48 -23.02 -6.72
CA VAL A 166 15.93 -22.59 -5.39
C VAL A 166 14.87 -23.05 -4.38
N PRO A 167 15.06 -24.20 -3.73
CA PRO A 167 14.17 -24.62 -2.65
C PRO A 167 14.32 -23.67 -1.45
N ASP A 168 13.21 -23.44 -0.75
CA ASP A 168 13.16 -22.78 0.55
C ASP A 168 13.81 -21.38 0.60
N VAL A 169 13.32 -20.46 -0.24
CA VAL A 169 13.71 -19.05 -0.15
C VAL A 169 12.96 -18.40 1.01
N GLU A 170 13.71 -17.72 1.86
CA GLU A 170 13.21 -17.08 3.07
C GLU A 170 13.82 -15.71 3.29
N TYR A 171 13.12 -14.88 4.05
CA TYR A 171 13.69 -13.68 4.62
C TYR A 171 13.09 -13.42 6.00
N THR A 172 13.80 -12.65 6.81
CA THR A 172 13.35 -12.29 8.16
C THR A 172 13.45 -10.80 8.38
N VAL A 173 12.39 -10.20 8.92
CA VAL A 173 12.38 -8.83 9.44
C VAL A 173 12.49 -8.90 10.95
N VAL A 174 13.53 -8.31 11.54
CA VAL A 174 13.84 -8.36 12.98
C VAL A 174 14.23 -6.98 13.51
N GLY A 175 14.47 -6.87 14.82
CA GLY A 175 14.90 -5.63 15.46
C GLY A 175 13.74 -4.78 15.98
N PHE A 176 12.68 -5.43 16.47
CA PHE A 176 11.59 -4.76 17.18
C PHE A 176 11.72 -5.02 18.69
N THR A 177 11.92 -3.95 19.46
CA THR A 177 12.06 -3.99 20.93
C THR A 177 10.73 -3.81 21.67
N SER A 178 9.66 -3.50 20.94
CA SER A 178 8.29 -3.41 21.46
C SER A 178 7.87 -4.72 22.15
N PRO A 179 7.09 -4.69 23.25
CA PRO A 179 6.66 -5.89 23.96
C PRO A 179 5.80 -6.83 23.11
N ALA A 180 5.08 -6.26 22.14
CA ALA A 180 4.27 -6.98 21.16
C ALA A 180 4.33 -6.29 19.79
N ILE A 181 4.06 -7.07 18.75
CA ILE A 181 3.91 -6.60 17.36
C ILE A 181 2.59 -7.11 16.77
N ASP A 182 2.11 -6.41 15.74
CA ASP A 182 1.06 -6.88 14.84
C ASP A 182 1.66 -7.00 13.44
N SER A 183 1.33 -8.05 12.71
CA SER A 183 2.00 -8.39 11.46
C SER A 183 1.01 -8.75 10.35
N TYR A 184 1.38 -8.34 9.14
CA TYR A 184 0.54 -8.42 7.95
C TYR A 184 1.39 -8.97 6.82
N ILE A 185 0.88 -9.97 6.12
CA ILE A 185 1.50 -10.51 4.91
C ILE A 185 0.62 -10.19 3.70
N HIS A 186 1.24 -9.69 2.64
CA HIS A 186 0.54 -9.25 1.44
C HIS A 186 1.45 -9.34 0.21
N SER A 187 0.91 -9.11 -0.98
CA SER A 187 1.72 -9.07 -2.20
C SER A 187 2.83 -8.02 -2.07
N ALA A 188 3.98 -8.28 -2.71
CA ALA A 188 5.02 -7.27 -2.93
C ALA A 188 4.52 -6.03 -3.68
N TYR A 189 3.42 -6.18 -4.44
CA TYR A 189 2.77 -5.14 -5.22
C TYR A 189 1.58 -4.50 -4.47
N GLU A 190 1.35 -4.83 -3.21
CA GLU A 190 0.22 -4.29 -2.43
C GLU A 190 0.65 -3.70 -1.10
N VAL A 191 -0.28 -2.98 -0.47
CA VAL A 191 -0.18 -2.57 0.93
C VAL A 191 -1.00 -3.53 1.82
N MET A 192 -0.74 -3.50 3.13
CA MET A 192 -1.52 -4.28 4.11
C MET A 192 -3.03 -3.98 4.01
N LYS A 193 -3.84 -4.96 4.42
CA LYS A 193 -5.28 -4.77 4.65
C LYS A 193 -5.57 -4.83 6.14
N VAL A 194 -6.41 -3.92 6.62
CA VAL A 194 -6.83 -3.83 8.03
C VAL A 194 -7.54 -5.08 8.55
N ASP A 195 -8.19 -5.85 7.68
CA ASP A 195 -8.95 -7.05 8.01
C ASP A 195 -8.14 -8.35 7.83
N ALA A 196 -6.87 -8.26 7.43
CA ALA A 196 -5.98 -9.39 7.18
C ALA A 196 -4.82 -9.46 8.20
N ASN A 197 -5.11 -9.21 9.47
CA ASN A 197 -4.14 -9.34 10.57
C ASN A 197 -4.15 -10.76 11.17
N PHE A 198 -3.04 -11.13 11.80
CA PHE A 198 -2.92 -12.38 12.56
C PHE A 198 -3.06 -12.15 14.07
N GLY A 199 -3.42 -10.94 14.48
CA GLY A 199 -3.51 -10.52 15.87
C GLY A 199 -2.15 -10.13 16.49
N TYR A 200 -2.22 -9.63 17.71
CA TYR A 200 -1.04 -9.22 18.47
C TYR A 200 -0.29 -10.44 18.99
N THR A 201 1.03 -10.40 18.89
CA THR A 201 1.92 -11.44 19.40
C THR A 201 3.08 -10.83 20.18
N SER A 202 3.42 -11.45 21.31
CA SER A 202 4.63 -11.16 22.09
C SER A 202 5.85 -11.91 21.58
N ASP A 203 5.64 -12.92 20.74
CA ASP A 203 6.67 -13.73 20.11
C ASP A 203 6.77 -13.42 18.62
N GLY A 204 7.88 -13.79 17.99
CA GLY A 204 8.02 -13.65 16.54
C GLY A 204 7.00 -14.51 15.78
N MET A 205 6.90 -14.34 14.47
CA MET A 205 6.04 -15.17 13.63
C MET A 205 6.80 -15.77 12.45
N VAL A 206 6.42 -16.97 12.04
CA VAL A 206 6.85 -17.60 10.79
C VAL A 206 5.64 -17.77 9.90
N PHE A 207 5.73 -17.20 8.70
CA PHE A 207 4.72 -17.30 7.66
C PHE A 207 5.18 -18.23 6.55
N ASP A 208 4.34 -19.23 6.24
CA ASP A 208 4.48 -20.12 5.07
C ASP A 208 3.32 -19.84 4.10
N PRO A 209 3.49 -18.89 3.17
CA PRO A 209 2.46 -18.54 2.21
C PRO A 209 2.53 -19.41 0.95
N TYR A 210 1.37 -19.61 0.33
CA TYR A 210 1.24 -20.03 -1.06
C TYR A 210 0.99 -18.81 -1.94
N LEU A 211 1.67 -18.76 -3.09
CA LEU A 211 1.59 -17.65 -4.03
C LEU A 211 0.91 -18.10 -5.32
N GLU A 212 0.13 -17.21 -5.93
CA GLU A 212 -0.32 -17.31 -7.31
C GLU A 212 -0.06 -15.97 -8.00
N GLU A 213 0.81 -15.97 -9.01
CA GLU A 213 1.24 -14.73 -9.66
C GLU A 213 0.27 -14.26 -10.74
N ILE A 214 0.09 -12.95 -10.78
CA ILE A 214 -0.64 -12.26 -11.83
C ILE A 214 0.33 -11.33 -12.55
N THR A 215 0.60 -11.64 -13.82
CA THR A 215 1.57 -10.94 -14.67
C THR A 215 0.87 -10.26 -15.84
N ALA A 216 1.53 -9.28 -16.44
CA ALA A 216 1.07 -8.58 -17.63
C ALA A 216 2.16 -8.63 -18.72
N GLU A 217 1.76 -8.62 -19.98
CA GLU A 217 2.70 -8.40 -21.10
C GLU A 217 3.16 -6.94 -21.16
N ASP A 218 4.39 -6.73 -21.64
CA ASP A 218 5.01 -5.41 -21.72
C ASP A 218 4.22 -4.43 -22.62
N ASN A 219 3.55 -4.95 -23.64
CA ASN A 219 2.73 -4.16 -24.56
C ASN A 219 1.31 -3.91 -24.03
N LEU A 220 0.89 -4.55 -22.92
CA LEU A 220 -0.45 -4.38 -22.36
C LEU A 220 -0.71 -2.91 -22.02
N GLU A 221 0.27 -2.23 -21.41
CA GLU A 221 0.13 -0.83 -21.03
C GLU A 221 -0.06 0.07 -22.25
N ARG A 222 0.76 -0.13 -23.29
CA ARG A 222 0.82 0.73 -24.48
C ARG A 222 -0.37 0.54 -25.42
N HIS A 223 -0.91 -0.67 -25.51
CA HIS A 223 -1.95 -1.01 -26.48
C HIS A 223 -3.36 -1.05 -25.90
N THR A 224 -3.52 -0.82 -24.58
CA THR A 224 -4.85 -0.84 -23.93
C THR A 224 -5.03 0.34 -23.00
N THR A 225 -6.28 0.78 -22.85
CA THR A 225 -6.66 1.72 -21.79
C THR A 225 -7.06 0.96 -20.52
N VAL A 226 -7.02 1.62 -19.35
CA VAL A 226 -7.50 1.05 -18.08
C VAL A 226 -8.92 0.50 -18.19
N SER A 227 -9.81 1.19 -18.92
CA SER A 227 -11.20 0.74 -19.12
C SER A 227 -11.31 -0.57 -19.90
N MET A 228 -10.40 -0.83 -20.84
CA MET A 228 -10.36 -2.07 -21.61
C MET A 228 -9.81 -3.23 -20.77
N ARG A 229 -8.69 -3.02 -20.07
CA ARG A 229 -8.01 -4.11 -19.31
C ARG A 229 -8.57 -4.33 -17.90
N LYS A 230 -9.39 -3.42 -17.38
CA LYS A 230 -10.01 -3.46 -16.04
C LYS A 230 -8.99 -3.67 -14.89
N CYS A 231 -7.77 -3.19 -15.10
CA CYS A 231 -6.70 -3.18 -14.11
C CYS A 231 -5.86 -1.92 -14.26
N ARG A 232 -5.14 -1.54 -13.20
CA ARG A 232 -4.24 -0.39 -13.17
C ARG A 232 -2.82 -0.80 -12.82
N PHE A 233 -1.85 -0.08 -13.40
CA PHE A 233 -0.45 -0.12 -12.95
C PHE A 233 -0.23 0.90 -11.81
N HIS A 234 0.89 0.76 -11.08
CA HIS A 234 1.17 1.57 -9.88
C HIS A 234 1.17 3.09 -10.12
N HIS A 235 1.66 3.53 -11.28
CA HIS A 235 1.72 4.94 -11.65
C HIS A 235 0.40 5.50 -12.17
N GLU A 236 -0.61 4.67 -12.43
CA GLU A 236 -1.91 5.09 -12.97
C GLU A 236 -2.92 5.46 -11.89
N SER A 237 -2.46 6.25 -10.91
CA SER A 237 -3.30 6.71 -9.82
C SER A 237 -4.35 7.71 -10.29
N ASN A 238 -5.60 7.43 -9.93
CA ASN A 238 -6.73 8.35 -9.99
C ASN A 238 -7.19 8.78 -8.58
N LEU A 239 -6.37 8.50 -7.57
CA LEU A 239 -6.66 8.76 -6.17
C LEU A 239 -6.31 10.21 -5.82
N THR A 240 -7.03 10.79 -4.88
CA THR A 240 -6.87 12.20 -4.48
C THR A 240 -5.81 12.33 -3.38
N HIS A 241 -5.80 11.42 -2.40
CA HIS A 241 -4.96 11.52 -1.20
C HIS A 241 -3.65 10.71 -1.35
N PHE A 242 -3.61 9.76 -2.27
CA PHE A 242 -2.46 8.89 -2.50
C PHE A 242 -1.87 9.09 -3.91
N PRO A 243 -0.53 9.23 -4.03
CA PRO A 243 0.10 9.54 -5.32
C PRO A 243 0.33 8.30 -6.20
N PHE A 244 0.03 7.10 -5.71
CA PHE A 244 0.20 5.83 -6.43
C PHE A 244 -1.05 4.97 -6.27
N TYR A 245 -1.25 4.04 -7.21
CA TYR A 245 -2.36 3.11 -7.19
C TYR A 245 -1.93 1.74 -6.70
N THR A 246 -2.69 1.21 -5.76
CA THR A 246 -2.93 -0.23 -5.62
C THR A 246 -4.41 -0.42 -5.32
N ARG A 247 -4.94 -1.63 -5.49
CA ARG A 247 -6.32 -1.91 -5.11
C ARG A 247 -6.55 -1.63 -3.63
N ASN A 248 -5.64 -2.02 -2.73
CA ASN A 248 -5.85 -1.77 -1.30
C ASN A 248 -5.75 -0.28 -0.94
N VAL A 249 -4.87 0.49 -1.58
CA VAL A 249 -4.83 1.95 -1.38
C VAL A 249 -6.11 2.63 -1.90
N CYS A 250 -6.67 2.16 -3.02
CA CYS A 250 -7.99 2.62 -3.47
C CYS A 250 -9.09 2.32 -2.43
N MET A 251 -9.06 1.14 -1.81
CA MET A 251 -9.99 0.78 -0.73
C MET A 251 -9.78 1.64 0.53
N GLN A 252 -8.54 2.02 0.85
CA GLN A 252 -8.23 2.98 1.92
C GLN A 252 -8.82 4.36 1.65
N GLU A 253 -8.64 4.89 0.43
CA GLU A 253 -9.25 6.18 0.07
C GLU A 253 -10.78 6.11 0.04
N CYS A 254 -11.35 4.98 -0.36
CA CYS A 254 -12.80 4.73 -0.22
C CYS A 254 -13.25 4.82 1.24
N ARG A 255 -12.51 4.20 2.18
CA ARG A 255 -12.82 4.25 3.61
C ARG A 255 -12.65 5.64 4.21
N LEU A 256 -11.62 6.37 3.79
CA LEU A 256 -11.41 7.79 4.11
C LEU A 256 -12.62 8.62 3.67
N ASN A 257 -13.08 8.44 2.43
CA ASN A 257 -14.24 9.16 1.89
C ASN A 257 -15.54 8.79 2.62
N LEU A 258 -15.72 7.53 3.01
CA LEU A 258 -16.85 7.09 3.83
C LEU A 258 -16.80 7.70 5.24
N ALA A 259 -15.61 7.75 5.87
CA ALA A 259 -15.43 8.39 7.17
C ALA A 259 -15.79 9.88 7.11
N TYR A 260 -15.35 10.57 6.06
CA TYR A 260 -15.72 11.97 5.83
C TYR A 260 -17.24 12.14 5.57
N LYS A 261 -17.88 11.23 4.84
CA LYS A 261 -19.33 11.25 4.59
C LYS A 261 -20.13 11.15 5.89
N LEU A 262 -19.78 10.19 6.75
CA LEU A 262 -20.51 9.83 7.97
C LEU A 262 -20.16 10.72 9.16
N CYS A 263 -18.87 10.94 9.44
CA CYS A 263 -18.38 11.65 10.62
C CYS A 263 -17.88 13.08 10.33
N LYS A 264 -17.94 13.55 9.06
CA LYS A 264 -17.53 14.91 8.63
C LYS A 264 -16.07 15.28 8.87
N CYS A 265 -15.23 14.30 9.15
CA CYS A 265 -13.79 14.43 9.30
C CYS A 265 -13.10 13.10 8.95
N ILE A 266 -11.78 13.12 8.80
CA ILE A 266 -10.95 11.94 8.53
C ILE A 266 -10.05 11.62 9.72
N PRO A 267 -9.73 10.32 9.97
CA PRO A 267 -8.69 9.95 10.93
C PRO A 267 -7.33 10.59 10.65
N HIS A 268 -6.56 10.81 11.71
CA HIS A 268 -5.27 11.51 11.66
C HIS A 268 -4.18 10.77 10.87
N PHE A 269 -4.29 9.45 10.71
CA PHE A 269 -3.31 8.61 10.01
C PHE A 269 -3.44 8.63 8.47
N TYR A 270 -4.35 9.42 7.89
CA TYR A 270 -4.44 9.55 6.43
C TYR A 270 -3.63 10.74 5.90
N PRO A 271 -2.98 10.60 4.72
CA PRO A 271 -2.39 11.74 4.03
C PRO A 271 -3.49 12.74 3.65
N ASN A 272 -3.24 14.03 3.85
CA ASN A 272 -4.23 15.09 3.62
C ASN A 272 -3.63 16.32 2.91
N ARG A 273 -2.56 16.08 2.14
CA ARG A 273 -1.81 17.10 1.42
C ARG A 273 -2.35 17.31 0.01
N ILE A 274 -3.57 17.82 -0.06
CA ILE A 274 -4.31 18.03 -1.30
C ILE A 274 -4.74 19.49 -1.42
N THR A 275 -5.19 19.94 -2.59
CA THR A 275 -5.60 21.34 -2.82
C THR A 275 -6.65 21.82 -1.82
N ASN A 276 -7.60 20.95 -1.47
CA ASN A 276 -8.66 21.22 -0.49
C ASN A 276 -8.63 20.15 0.61
N PRO A 277 -7.78 20.32 1.65
CA PRO A 277 -7.65 19.34 2.72
C PRO A 277 -8.97 19.07 3.44
N LYS A 278 -9.24 17.82 3.77
CA LYS A 278 -10.41 17.44 4.57
C LYS A 278 -10.13 17.75 6.05
N LYS A 279 -11.16 18.10 6.82
CA LYS A 279 -11.02 18.29 8.27
C LYS A 279 -10.52 17.00 8.94
N VAL A 280 -9.49 17.08 9.78
CA VAL A 280 -9.02 15.95 10.59
C VAL A 280 -9.84 15.87 11.87
N CYS A 281 -10.21 14.65 12.28
CA CYS A 281 -11.05 14.43 13.45
C CYS A 281 -10.28 14.73 14.75
N ASP A 282 -10.90 15.50 15.65
CA ASP A 282 -10.48 15.52 17.04
C ASP A 282 -10.73 14.16 17.72
N TYR A 283 -10.05 13.93 18.85
CA TYR A 283 -10.05 12.63 19.51
C TYR A 283 -11.43 12.28 20.09
N LYS A 284 -12.24 13.27 20.47
CA LYS A 284 -13.62 13.09 20.95
C LYS A 284 -14.54 12.61 19.83
N THR A 285 -14.38 13.14 18.63
CA THR A 285 -15.11 12.74 17.42
C THR A 285 -14.69 11.33 16.99
N LEU A 286 -13.38 11.02 17.04
CA LEU A 286 -12.89 9.66 16.82
C LEU A 286 -13.58 8.68 17.78
N ARG A 287 -13.59 9.00 19.08
CA ARG A 287 -14.18 8.17 20.14
C ARG A 287 -15.70 8.01 20.04
N SER A 288 -16.42 9.06 19.65
CA SER A 288 -17.89 9.08 19.70
C SER A 288 -18.60 8.66 18.40
N CYS A 289 -18.02 8.97 17.23
CA CYS A 289 -18.65 8.72 15.94
C CYS A 289 -18.24 7.37 15.32
N PHE A 290 -16.94 7.08 15.28
CA PHE A 290 -16.40 5.94 14.52
C PHE A 290 -16.87 4.57 15.02
N PRO A 291 -16.97 4.32 16.35
CA PRO A 291 -17.43 3.03 16.86
C PRO A 291 -18.85 2.65 16.40
N ARG A 292 -19.69 3.64 16.07
CA ARG A 292 -21.06 3.41 15.58
C ARG A 292 -21.09 2.79 14.18
N TYR A 293 -20.03 3.00 13.40
CA TYR A 293 -19.93 2.62 11.98
C TYR A 293 -18.75 1.67 11.71
N THR A 294 -18.16 1.05 12.74
CA THR A 294 -17.02 0.13 12.59
C THR A 294 -17.28 -0.94 11.53
N SER A 295 -18.48 -1.54 11.50
CA SER A 295 -18.82 -2.54 10.49
C SER A 295 -18.84 -1.97 9.06
N ASN A 296 -19.35 -0.75 8.86
CA ASN A 296 -19.33 -0.07 7.58
C ASN A 296 -17.89 0.22 7.11
N PHE A 297 -17.01 0.64 8.01
CA PHE A 297 -15.62 0.93 7.66
C PHE A 297 -14.81 -0.33 7.34
N LEU A 298 -14.98 -1.40 8.10
CA LEU A 298 -14.24 -2.65 7.87
C LEU A 298 -14.74 -3.38 6.62
N GLN A 299 -16.06 -3.47 6.44
CA GLN A 299 -16.63 -4.25 5.34
C GLN A 299 -16.80 -3.43 4.05
N LEU A 300 -16.94 -2.11 4.13
CA LEU A 300 -17.22 -1.20 2.99
C LEU A 300 -18.51 -1.57 2.21
N TYR A 301 -19.52 -2.05 2.94
CA TYR A 301 -20.88 -2.25 2.43
C TYR A 301 -21.88 -1.38 3.20
N GLU A 302 -22.88 -0.87 2.50
CA GLU A 302 -24.08 -0.30 3.11
C GLU A 302 -25.16 -1.39 3.19
N LYS A 303 -25.74 -1.57 4.39
CA LYS A 303 -26.97 -2.34 4.58
C LYS A 303 -28.14 -1.37 4.38
N ASN A 304 -28.85 -1.50 3.25
CA ASN A 304 -30.14 -0.83 3.12
C ASN A 304 -31.22 -1.66 3.83
N GLY A 305 -32.37 -1.08 4.17
CA GLY A 305 -33.48 -1.75 4.87
C GLY A 305 -34.12 -2.94 4.12
N SER A 306 -33.56 -3.33 2.98
CA SER A 306 -33.75 -4.63 2.33
C SER A 306 -32.39 -5.32 2.33
N ASP A 307 -32.30 -6.62 2.60
CA ASP A 307 -31.07 -7.43 2.77
C ASP A 307 -29.99 -7.35 1.65
N LYS A 308 -30.14 -6.47 0.66
CA LYS A 308 -29.17 -6.16 -0.38
C LYS A 308 -28.01 -5.33 0.18
N LYS A 309 -26.87 -5.98 0.40
CA LYS A 309 -25.57 -5.35 0.65
C LYS A 309 -25.08 -4.66 -0.63
N THR A 310 -25.05 -3.33 -0.64
CA THR A 310 -24.50 -2.57 -1.78
C THR A 310 -23.05 -2.20 -1.48
N ARG A 311 -22.13 -2.48 -2.43
CA ARG A 311 -20.72 -2.06 -2.31
C ARG A 311 -20.63 -0.55 -2.41
N VAL A 312 -19.94 0.08 -1.46
CA VAL A 312 -19.78 1.55 -1.42
C VAL A 312 -18.86 2.03 -2.55
N CYS A 313 -17.89 1.22 -2.96
CA CYS A 313 -16.88 1.59 -3.95
C CYS A 313 -16.45 0.42 -4.85
N TYR A 314 -15.95 0.79 -6.02
CA TYR A 314 -15.31 -0.10 -6.99
C TYR A 314 -13.87 0.33 -7.18
N CYS A 315 -12.94 -0.60 -7.01
CA CYS A 315 -11.51 -0.42 -7.24
C CYS A 315 -11.05 -1.48 -8.25
N GLU A 316 -10.44 -1.04 -9.35
CA GLU A 316 -9.81 -1.96 -10.29
C GLU A 316 -8.70 -2.79 -9.63
N GLN A 317 -8.46 -4.00 -10.13
CA GLN A 317 -7.35 -4.83 -9.66
C GLN A 317 -6.00 -4.27 -10.14
N ASN A 318 -4.91 -4.67 -9.50
CA ASN A 318 -3.57 -4.37 -10.02
C ASN A 318 -3.31 -5.18 -11.29
N CYS A 319 -2.64 -4.59 -12.27
CA CYS A 319 -2.24 -5.29 -13.50
C CYS A 319 -1.11 -6.31 -13.28
N ILE A 320 -0.25 -6.06 -12.30
CA ILE A 320 0.78 -6.99 -11.82
C ILE A 320 0.55 -7.17 -10.32
N ASP A 321 0.45 -8.41 -9.86
CA ASP A 321 0.13 -8.72 -8.46
C ASP A 321 0.54 -10.16 -8.11
N SER A 322 0.40 -10.51 -6.84
CA SER A 322 0.45 -11.90 -6.39
C SER A 322 -0.65 -12.16 -5.36
N VAL A 323 -1.48 -13.17 -5.60
CA VAL A 323 -2.43 -13.63 -4.58
C VAL A 323 -1.63 -14.39 -3.52
N VAL A 324 -1.67 -13.90 -2.29
CA VAL A 324 -0.98 -14.49 -1.14
C VAL A 324 -2.01 -15.21 -0.27
N THR A 325 -1.89 -16.53 -0.17
CA THR A 325 -2.78 -17.37 0.64
C THR A 325 -1.96 -18.04 1.74
N MET A 326 -2.30 -17.77 3.00
CA MET A 326 -1.60 -18.39 4.12
C MET A 326 -1.87 -19.89 4.22
N ARG A 327 -0.80 -20.68 4.33
CA ARG A 327 -0.91 -22.11 4.69
C ARG A 327 -0.77 -22.30 6.17
N THR A 328 0.33 -21.78 6.74
CA THR A 328 0.58 -21.82 8.17
C THR A 328 1.16 -20.50 8.64
N ALA A 329 0.70 -20.04 9.80
CA ALA A 329 1.27 -18.96 10.56
C ALA A 329 1.57 -19.52 11.95
N LEU A 330 2.85 -19.58 12.31
CA LEU A 330 3.28 -20.21 13.56
C LEU A 330 4.05 -19.19 14.40
N PRO A 331 3.89 -19.19 15.74
CA PRO A 331 4.74 -18.38 16.61
C PRO A 331 6.18 -18.90 16.56
N LEU A 332 7.13 -17.97 16.56
CA LEU A 332 8.55 -18.24 16.69
C LEU A 332 8.91 -18.21 18.18
N LEU A 333 8.58 -19.31 18.86
CA LEU A 333 8.85 -19.50 20.29
C LEU A 333 10.34 -19.29 20.60
N ASP A 334 10.64 -18.74 21.77
CA ASP A 334 11.98 -18.48 22.32
C ASP A 334 12.88 -17.52 21.50
N SER A 335 12.37 -16.96 20.39
CA SER A 335 13.12 -15.99 19.58
C SER A 335 13.47 -14.73 20.34
N LYS A 336 12.60 -14.29 21.25
CA LYS A 336 12.80 -13.10 22.08
C LYS A 336 13.94 -13.28 23.07
N GLU A 337 14.11 -14.48 23.64
CA GLU A 337 15.20 -14.77 24.57
C GLU A 337 16.55 -14.85 23.84
N LEU A 338 16.56 -15.42 22.63
CA LEU A 338 17.77 -15.58 21.83
C LEU A 338 18.23 -14.29 21.15
N LEU A 339 17.29 -13.50 20.61
CA LEU A 339 17.58 -12.36 19.73
C LEU A 339 17.32 -11.00 20.39
N GLN A 340 16.80 -10.97 21.63
CA GLN A 340 16.35 -9.77 22.35
C GLN A 340 15.43 -8.86 21.52
N SER A 341 14.80 -9.43 20.49
CA SER A 341 13.96 -8.71 19.54
C SER A 341 12.90 -9.66 19.00
N ILE A 342 11.76 -9.07 18.65
CA ILE A 342 10.67 -9.76 17.97
C ILE A 342 10.83 -9.51 16.47
N GLY A 343 10.29 -10.41 15.64
CA GLY A 343 10.35 -10.28 14.19
C GLY A 343 9.42 -11.23 13.47
N CYS A 344 9.39 -11.13 12.14
CA CYS A 344 8.64 -12.05 11.28
C CYS A 344 9.57 -12.68 10.24
N LYS A 345 9.48 -13.99 10.09
CA LYS A 345 10.13 -14.78 9.06
C LYS A 345 9.10 -15.17 8.00
N VAL A 346 9.43 -15.02 6.73
CA VAL A 346 8.65 -15.56 5.61
C VAL A 346 9.47 -16.65 4.97
N SER A 347 8.89 -17.83 4.80
CA SER A 347 9.53 -18.98 4.16
C SER A 347 8.60 -19.56 3.11
N VAL A 348 9.02 -19.48 1.83
CA VAL A 348 8.24 -20.01 0.71
C VAL A 348 8.79 -21.39 0.35
N LYS A 349 8.07 -22.44 0.76
CA LYS A 349 8.48 -23.83 0.53
C LYS A 349 8.01 -24.40 -0.81
N ARG A 350 6.93 -23.85 -1.37
CA ARG A 350 6.37 -24.31 -2.65
C ARG A 350 6.10 -23.15 -3.60
N TRP A 351 6.75 -23.22 -4.75
CA TRP A 351 6.60 -22.25 -5.82
C TRP A 351 5.30 -22.43 -6.61
N PRO A 352 4.74 -21.34 -7.17
CA PRO A 352 3.54 -21.39 -7.99
C PRO A 352 3.76 -22.25 -9.24
N GLN A 353 2.87 -23.20 -9.48
CA GLN A 353 2.84 -23.97 -10.73
C GLN A 353 1.92 -23.32 -11.78
N ASN A 354 0.99 -22.48 -11.32
CA ASN A 354 0.04 -21.74 -12.13
C ASN A 354 0.35 -20.25 -12.01
N ARG A 355 0.25 -19.53 -13.14
CA ARG A 355 0.29 -18.07 -13.19
C ARG A 355 -0.82 -17.56 -14.09
N LEU A 356 -1.42 -16.45 -13.71
CA LEU A 356 -2.35 -15.71 -14.55
C LEU A 356 -1.54 -14.67 -15.35
N LYS A 357 -1.70 -14.67 -16.68
CA LYS A 357 -1.01 -13.71 -17.56
C LYS A 357 -2.04 -12.90 -18.35
N ARG A 358 -1.98 -11.58 -18.22
CA ARG A 358 -2.77 -10.63 -19.00
C ARG A 358 -2.04 -10.32 -20.30
N GLN A 359 -2.68 -10.59 -21.43
CA GLN A 359 -2.11 -10.44 -22.78
C GLN A 359 -3.10 -9.71 -23.70
N VAL A 360 -2.56 -8.99 -24.69
CA VAL A 360 -3.38 -8.36 -25.73
C VAL A 360 -3.69 -9.40 -26.79
N ILE A 361 -4.94 -9.87 -26.84
CA ILE A 361 -5.34 -10.94 -27.78
C ILE A 361 -5.48 -10.37 -29.21
N PHE A 362 -5.93 -9.13 -29.33
CA PHE A 362 -6.20 -8.51 -30.64
C PHE A 362 -5.85 -7.03 -30.60
N SER A 363 -4.84 -6.66 -31.39
CA SER A 363 -4.37 -5.29 -31.52
C SER A 363 -5.01 -4.57 -32.72
N LEU A 364 -4.87 -3.24 -32.80
CA LEU A 364 -5.32 -2.48 -33.97
C LEU A 364 -4.63 -2.92 -35.26
N THR A 365 -3.36 -3.34 -35.17
CA THR A 365 -2.63 -3.89 -36.31
C THR A 365 -3.24 -5.21 -36.77
N ASP A 366 -3.63 -6.08 -35.84
CA ASP A 366 -4.30 -7.35 -36.19
C ASP A 366 -5.68 -7.10 -36.83
N LEU A 367 -6.39 -6.07 -36.38
CA LEU A 367 -7.64 -5.62 -36.99
C LEU A 367 -7.46 -5.17 -38.43
N LEU A 368 -6.47 -4.30 -38.67
CA LEU A 368 -6.18 -3.80 -40.02
C LEU A 368 -5.72 -4.93 -40.95
N VAL A 369 -4.90 -5.85 -40.45
CA VAL A 369 -4.45 -7.03 -41.21
C VAL A 369 -5.64 -7.96 -41.53
N SER A 370 -6.54 -8.20 -40.58
CA SER A 370 -7.71 -9.05 -40.78
C SER A 370 -8.71 -8.47 -41.80
N ILE A 371 -9.02 -7.18 -41.67
CA ILE A 371 -9.88 -6.45 -42.63
C ILE A 371 -9.22 -6.41 -44.01
N GLY A 372 -7.95 -6.04 -44.08
CA GLY A 372 -7.19 -5.96 -45.33
C GLY A 372 -7.05 -7.31 -46.03
N GLY A 373 -6.80 -8.39 -45.27
CA GLY A 373 -6.76 -9.75 -45.79
C GLY A 373 -8.09 -10.21 -46.36
N THR A 374 -9.19 -9.90 -45.67
CA THR A 374 -10.55 -10.25 -46.12
C THR A 374 -10.94 -9.44 -47.37
N ALA A 375 -10.69 -8.13 -47.38
CA ALA A 375 -10.95 -7.28 -48.54
C ALA A 375 -10.08 -7.67 -49.76
N GLY A 376 -8.81 -7.98 -49.54
CA GLY A 376 -7.89 -8.43 -50.59
C GLY A 376 -8.30 -9.78 -51.19
N LEU A 377 -8.71 -10.73 -50.36
CA LEU A 377 -9.11 -12.07 -50.82
C LEU A 377 -10.44 -12.06 -51.58
N PHE A 378 -11.47 -11.38 -51.05
CA PHE A 378 -12.82 -11.44 -51.61
C PHE A 378 -13.09 -10.40 -52.71
N LEU A 379 -12.48 -9.22 -52.62
CA LEU A 379 -12.72 -8.12 -53.58
C LEU A 379 -11.54 -7.91 -54.53
N GLY A 380 -10.40 -8.59 -54.33
CA GLY A 380 -9.16 -8.23 -55.02
C GLY A 380 -8.66 -6.82 -54.67
N PHE A 381 -9.18 -6.24 -53.59
CA PHE A 381 -8.99 -4.83 -53.26
C PHE A 381 -7.73 -4.64 -52.44
N SER A 382 -6.86 -3.72 -52.88
CA SER A 382 -5.62 -3.37 -52.19
C SER A 382 -5.60 -1.89 -51.82
N VAL A 383 -4.64 -1.48 -50.97
CA VAL A 383 -4.44 -0.06 -50.64
C VAL A 383 -4.17 0.77 -51.91
N LEU A 384 -3.45 0.23 -52.89
CA LEU A 384 -3.26 0.88 -54.19
C LEU A 384 -4.58 1.02 -54.95
N GLY A 385 -5.43 -0.01 -54.91
CA GLY A 385 -6.79 0.06 -55.47
C GLY A 385 -7.66 1.12 -54.79
N LEU A 386 -7.54 1.31 -53.47
CA LEU A 386 -8.23 2.39 -52.75
C LEU A 386 -7.77 3.78 -53.23
N VAL A 387 -6.46 3.97 -53.37
CA VAL A 387 -5.88 5.23 -53.85
C VAL A 387 -6.33 5.52 -55.28
N GLU A 388 -6.40 4.51 -56.14
CA GLU A 388 -6.89 4.64 -57.51
C GLU A 388 -8.37 5.04 -57.53
N VAL A 389 -9.23 4.36 -56.75
CA VAL A 389 -10.66 4.73 -56.61
C VAL A 389 -10.79 6.18 -56.14
N LEU A 390 -10.06 6.58 -55.10
CA LEU A 390 -10.10 7.97 -54.63
C LEU A 390 -9.64 8.95 -55.71
N TYR A 391 -8.55 8.67 -56.44
CA TYR A 391 -8.07 9.53 -57.52
C TYR A 391 -9.10 9.71 -58.64
N PHE A 392 -9.71 8.61 -59.12
CA PHE A 392 -10.67 8.66 -60.22
C PHE A 392 -11.99 9.33 -59.82
N PHE A 393 -12.53 9.02 -58.63
CA PHE A 393 -13.84 9.52 -58.20
C PHE A 393 -13.81 10.89 -57.53
N THR A 394 -12.64 11.38 -57.10
CA THR A 394 -12.49 12.73 -56.55
C THR A 394 -11.72 13.62 -57.49
N ILE A 395 -10.39 13.46 -57.59
CA ILE A 395 -9.51 14.40 -58.30
C ILE A 395 -9.87 14.46 -59.78
N ARG A 396 -9.96 13.32 -60.47
CA ARG A 396 -10.27 13.30 -61.91
C ARG A 396 -11.70 13.79 -62.19
N LEU A 397 -12.67 13.38 -61.37
CA LEU A 397 -14.07 13.77 -61.54
C LEU A 397 -14.29 15.27 -61.25
N ILE A 398 -13.61 15.81 -60.24
CA ILE A 398 -13.61 17.25 -59.91
C ILE A 398 -12.88 18.05 -61.00
N TRP A 399 -11.76 17.56 -61.53
CA TRP A 399 -11.07 18.22 -62.65
C TRP A 399 -11.89 18.23 -63.94
N GLN A 400 -12.64 17.15 -64.21
CA GLN A 400 -13.56 17.10 -65.35
C GLN A 400 -14.81 17.97 -65.14
N SER A 401 -15.34 18.07 -63.91
CA SER A 401 -16.52 18.89 -63.62
C SER A 401 -16.23 20.38 -63.50
N LEU A 402 -15.03 20.77 -63.04
CA LEU A 402 -14.57 22.16 -62.98
C LEU A 402 -14.00 22.67 -64.31
N GLY A 403 -14.00 21.85 -65.36
CA GLY A 403 -13.73 22.29 -66.73
C GLY A 403 -12.39 23.01 -66.91
N TYR A 404 -11.28 22.38 -66.54
CA TYR A 404 -9.97 22.89 -66.98
C TYR A 404 -9.81 22.58 -68.47
N THR A 405 -10.00 23.61 -69.30
CA THR A 405 -9.45 23.67 -70.65
C THR A 405 -7.94 23.78 -70.50
N LEU A 406 -7.23 22.81 -71.06
CA LEU A 406 -5.76 22.75 -71.04
C LEU A 406 -5.19 23.78 -72.03
#